data_AF-A0A1E7YQ56-F1
#
_entry.id   AF-A0A1E7YQ56-F1
#
_cell.length_a   1.000
_cell.length_b   1.000
_cell.length_c   1.000
_cell.angle_alpha   90.00
_cell.angle_beta   90.00
_cell.angle_gamma   90.00
#
_symmetry.space_group_name_H-M   'P 1'
#
loop_
_entity.id
_entity.type
_entity.pdbx_description
1 polymer ?
#
loop_
_entity_poly.entity_id
_entity_poly.type
_entity_poly.pdbx_seq_one_letter_code
_entity_poly.pdbx_strand_id
1 'polypeptide(L)'
;MSNPHILPRPQTSDSGFTLLEMLVAIVIMTIFVSILYPVFTQALHTSQESETQARLQELVKGVKVAYEKDAMVVDTTGANGALVFTSDWSQVLGNPNNGTALLTDGSETVTPTQAYPPGRPQDIQSGFFAIAGAAGNSPLHLATDGFGQPIWVYVSPEMETQYDGYPLYYHDVGFLSTNGAPGKVTPATQGVTYTCSVNPSTEQSGCSFQLGTHGGQHDLVANVSGYAIEAHLYQETLQRMRAVAKAYAGYFTTQYLANTTRDVDIDYFANIDTAWDGCGPDGQGGNAYMDTSSTIPNSGNGSNGGPGFAFPGESPDGDNVTYYGADGLNDTQPATWDNNAFINSLGLSESDVTSGWGFLMGVANGPNAPSFDNTIDRDPLSCNSNLQSPPYTAFILAWAPNAVLLSDSIVGTY
;
A
#
# COMPACT_ATOMS: atom_id res chain seq x y z
N MET A 1 -88.16 -18.79 -40.96
CA MET A 1 -87.69 -17.44 -41.32
C MET A 1 -86.20 -17.37 -41.02
N SER A 2 -85.42 -17.09 -42.07
CA SER A 2 -84.06 -16.52 -42.10
C SER A 2 -82.88 -17.22 -41.40
N ASN A 3 -82.15 -18.01 -42.18
CA ASN A 3 -80.75 -18.39 -41.94
C ASN A 3 -79.84 -17.15 -42.06
N PRO A 4 -78.87 -16.95 -41.16
CA PRO A 4 -77.90 -15.87 -41.29
C PRO A 4 -76.86 -16.19 -42.37
N HIS A 5 -76.69 -15.24 -43.28
CA HIS A 5 -75.73 -15.29 -44.37
C HIS A 5 -74.32 -15.06 -43.80
N ILE A 6 -73.53 -16.14 -43.70
CA ILE A 6 -72.10 -16.06 -43.35
C ILE A 6 -71.35 -15.62 -44.61
N LEU A 7 -70.67 -14.47 -44.54
CA LEU A 7 -69.77 -13.99 -45.60
C LEU A 7 -68.46 -14.80 -45.57
N PRO A 8 -67.88 -15.16 -46.73
CA PRO A 8 -66.59 -15.83 -46.79
C PRO A 8 -65.48 -14.90 -46.29
N ARG A 9 -64.64 -15.38 -45.37
CA ARG A 9 -63.37 -14.71 -45.01
C ARG A 9 -62.45 -14.73 -46.25
N PRO A 10 -61.70 -13.65 -46.53
CA PRO A 10 -60.68 -13.67 -47.57
C PRO A 10 -59.64 -14.74 -47.21
N GLN A 11 -59.44 -15.72 -48.08
CA GLN A 11 -58.26 -16.57 -48.02
C GLN A 11 -57.05 -15.69 -48.35
N THR A 12 -56.23 -15.40 -47.35
CA THR A 12 -54.84 -15.01 -47.59
C THR A 12 -54.20 -16.18 -48.32
N SER A 13 -53.82 -15.98 -49.57
CA SER A 13 -53.06 -16.97 -50.32
C SER A 13 -51.70 -17.13 -49.64
N ASP A 14 -51.56 -18.16 -48.82
CA ASP A 14 -50.25 -18.63 -48.38
C ASP A 14 -49.53 -19.17 -49.62
N SER A 15 -48.76 -18.30 -50.27
CA SER A 15 -47.80 -18.67 -51.30
C SER A 15 -46.69 -19.48 -50.61
N GLY A 16 -46.84 -20.81 -50.63
CA GLY A 16 -45.82 -21.73 -50.13
C GLY A 16 -44.52 -21.53 -50.90
N PHE A 17 -43.42 -21.37 -50.17
CA PHE A 17 -42.07 -21.20 -50.72
C PHE A 17 -41.74 -22.33 -51.70
N THR A 18 -41.30 -21.96 -52.90
CA THR A 18 -40.84 -22.95 -53.88
C THR A 18 -39.48 -23.51 -53.45
N LEU A 19 -39.21 -24.79 -53.77
CA LEU A 19 -37.92 -25.43 -53.48
C LEU A 19 -36.75 -24.65 -54.12
N LEU A 20 -37.01 -23.99 -55.25
CA LEU A 20 -36.05 -23.11 -55.93
C LEU A 20 -35.74 -21.85 -55.11
N GLU A 21 -36.74 -21.20 -54.51
CA GLU A 21 -36.53 -20.03 -53.63
C GLU A 21 -35.68 -20.38 -52.41
N MET A 22 -35.92 -21.55 -51.79
CA MET A 22 -35.11 -21.99 -50.67
C MET A 22 -33.66 -22.26 -51.08
N LEU A 23 -33.43 -22.85 -52.26
CA LEU A 23 -32.08 -23.07 -52.79
C LEU A 23 -31.36 -21.74 -53.08
N VAL A 24 -32.04 -20.80 -53.74
CA VAL A 24 -31.49 -19.47 -54.04
C VAL A 24 -31.21 -18.69 -52.75
N ALA A 25 -32.09 -18.74 -51.76
CA ALA A 25 -31.90 -18.08 -50.47
C ALA A 25 -30.68 -18.62 -49.71
N ILE A 26 -30.50 -19.95 -49.68
CA ILE A 26 -29.34 -20.57 -49.04
C ILE A 26 -28.04 -20.16 -49.76
N VAL A 27 -28.03 -20.18 -51.10
CA VAL A 27 -26.86 -19.77 -51.89
C VAL A 27 -26.49 -18.31 -51.61
N ILE A 28 -27.46 -17.40 -51.65
CA ILE A 28 -27.22 -15.98 -51.34
C ILE A 28 -26.73 -15.81 -49.91
N MET A 29 -27.33 -16.49 -48.94
CA MET A 29 -26.92 -16.42 -47.54
C MET A 29 -25.50 -16.94 -47.33
N THR A 30 -25.10 -18.04 -47.97
CA THR A 30 -23.73 -18.57 -47.88
C THR A 30 -22.69 -17.59 -48.47
N ILE A 31 -22.99 -16.98 -49.62
CA ILE A 31 -22.12 -15.94 -50.20
C ILE A 31 -22.01 -14.75 -49.24
N PHE A 32 -23.14 -14.31 -48.68
CA PHE A 32 -23.17 -13.16 -47.77
C PHE A 32 -22.37 -13.41 -46.48
N VAL A 33 -22.56 -14.58 -45.84
CA VAL A 33 -21.80 -14.98 -44.64
C VAL A 33 -20.30 -15.07 -44.95
N SER A 34 -19.92 -15.60 -46.10
CA SER A 34 -18.50 -15.74 -46.47
C SER A 34 -17.77 -14.40 -46.61
N ILE A 35 -18.47 -13.34 -47.05
CA ILE A 35 -17.90 -11.99 -47.20
C ILE A 35 -17.88 -11.25 -45.85
N LEU A 36 -18.90 -11.43 -45.02
CA LEU A 36 -19.02 -10.71 -43.74
C LEU A 36 -18.20 -11.34 -42.61
N TYR A 37 -17.90 -12.64 -42.67
CA TYR A 37 -17.19 -13.34 -41.60
C TYR A 37 -15.87 -12.65 -41.19
N PRO A 38 -14.96 -12.27 -42.11
CA PRO A 38 -13.72 -11.57 -41.74
C PRO A 38 -13.96 -10.23 -41.01
N VAL A 39 -15.01 -9.50 -41.39
CA VAL A 39 -15.36 -8.22 -40.77
C VAL A 39 -15.89 -8.43 -39.35
N PHE A 40 -16.76 -9.43 -39.17
CA PHE A 40 -17.25 -9.80 -37.84
C PHE A 40 -16.13 -10.28 -36.92
N THR A 41 -15.21 -11.12 -37.41
CA THR A 41 -14.08 -11.59 -36.60
C THR A 41 -13.16 -10.45 -36.19
N GLN A 42 -12.90 -9.49 -37.08
CA GLN A 42 -12.09 -8.32 -36.75
C GLN A 42 -12.80 -7.41 -35.73
N ALA A 43 -14.10 -7.18 -35.91
CA ALA A 43 -14.89 -6.37 -34.98
C ALA A 43 -14.97 -6.99 -33.58
N LEU A 44 -15.17 -8.31 -33.50
CA LEU A 44 -15.13 -9.04 -32.24
C LEU A 44 -13.76 -8.95 -31.58
N HIS A 45 -12.67 -9.17 -32.32
CA HIS A 45 -11.31 -9.07 -31.77
C HIS A 45 -11.04 -7.69 -31.19
N THR A 46 -11.34 -6.62 -31.92
CA THR A 46 -11.15 -5.24 -31.42
C THR A 46 -12.04 -4.94 -30.22
N SER A 47 -13.26 -5.48 -30.16
CA SER A 47 -14.11 -5.37 -28.96
C SER A 47 -13.48 -6.06 -27.75
N GLN A 48 -12.92 -7.26 -27.95
CA GLN A 48 -12.27 -8.03 -26.89
C GLN A 48 -10.95 -7.39 -26.43
N GLU A 49 -10.17 -6.82 -27.34
CA GLU A 49 -8.99 -6.00 -27.00
C GLU A 49 -9.38 -4.78 -26.17
N SER A 50 -10.41 -4.04 -26.60
CA SER A 50 -10.92 -2.88 -25.86
C SER A 50 -11.40 -3.25 -24.47
N GLU A 51 -12.12 -4.37 -24.34
CA GLU A 51 -12.55 -4.89 -23.04
C GLU A 51 -11.36 -5.32 -22.18
N THR A 52 -10.36 -5.97 -22.77
CA THR A 52 -9.13 -6.36 -22.08
C THR A 52 -8.38 -5.15 -21.53
N GLN A 53 -8.23 -4.09 -22.33
CA GLN A 53 -7.57 -2.87 -21.89
C GLN A 53 -8.33 -2.20 -20.73
N ALA A 54 -9.67 -2.17 -20.79
CA ALA A 54 -10.49 -1.66 -19.69
C ALA A 54 -10.29 -2.49 -18.41
N ARG A 55 -10.33 -3.83 -18.51
CA ARG A 55 -10.10 -4.73 -17.37
C ARG A 55 -8.69 -4.59 -16.78
N LEU A 56 -7.66 -4.41 -17.61
CA LEU A 56 -6.30 -4.15 -17.15
C LEU A 56 -6.20 -2.82 -16.38
N GLN A 57 -6.93 -1.77 -16.80
CA GLN A 57 -6.98 -0.51 -16.05
C GLN A 57 -7.73 -0.65 -14.72
N GLU A 58 -8.82 -1.44 -14.70
CA GLU A 58 -9.53 -1.79 -13.47
C GLU A 58 -8.63 -2.58 -12.50
N LEU A 59 -7.82 -3.51 -13.02
CA LEU A 59 -6.80 -4.22 -12.25
C LEU A 59 -5.75 -3.28 -11.67
N VAL A 60 -5.16 -2.40 -12.50
CA VAL A 60 -4.18 -1.41 -12.02
C VAL A 60 -4.76 -0.56 -10.91
N LYS A 61 -6.00 -0.07 -11.08
CA LYS A 61 -6.68 0.71 -10.05
C LYS A 61 -6.93 -0.12 -8.79
N GLY A 62 -7.45 -1.34 -8.93
CA GLY A 62 -7.77 -2.22 -7.82
C GLY A 62 -6.54 -2.59 -7.01
N VAL A 63 -5.43 -2.92 -7.68
CA VAL A 63 -4.15 -3.24 -7.02
C VAL A 63 -3.62 -2.02 -6.31
N LYS A 64 -3.60 -0.83 -6.93
CA LYS A 64 -3.14 0.39 -6.27
C LYS A 64 -3.87 0.63 -4.95
N VAL A 65 -5.20 0.56 -4.97
CA VAL A 65 -6.03 0.81 -3.78
C VAL A 65 -5.86 -0.29 -2.74
N ALA A 66 -5.82 -1.56 -3.14
CA ALA A 66 -5.60 -2.67 -2.21
C ALA A 66 -4.20 -2.64 -1.59
N TYR A 67 -3.18 -2.34 -2.40
CA TYR A 67 -1.80 -2.20 -1.95
C TYR A 67 -1.70 -1.01 -1.00
N GLU A 68 -2.13 0.19 -1.38
CA GLU A 68 -2.08 1.37 -0.51
C GLU A 68 -2.76 1.14 0.85
N LYS A 69 -3.90 0.45 0.85
CA LYS A 69 -4.62 0.08 2.07
C LYS A 69 -3.81 -0.86 2.97
N ASP A 70 -3.21 -1.90 2.38
CA ASP A 70 -2.56 -2.99 3.10
C ASP A 70 -1.02 -2.90 3.02
N ALA A 71 -0.47 -1.72 2.69
CA ALA A 71 0.92 -1.46 2.36
C ALA A 71 1.90 -1.96 3.43
N MET A 72 1.57 -1.71 4.70
CA MET A 72 2.34 -2.16 5.85
C MET A 72 2.51 -3.69 5.90
N VAL A 73 1.51 -4.44 5.42
CA VAL A 73 1.56 -5.89 5.34
C VAL A 73 2.34 -6.32 4.10
N VAL A 74 1.98 -5.76 2.94
CA VAL A 74 2.53 -6.15 1.63
C VAL A 74 4.05 -6.14 1.65
N ASP A 75 4.66 -5.07 2.17
CA ASP A 75 6.12 -4.86 2.17
C ASP A 75 6.81 -5.17 3.51
N THR A 76 6.20 -6.07 4.29
CA THR A 76 6.78 -6.60 5.55
C THR A 76 6.97 -8.11 5.50
N THR A 77 6.27 -8.80 4.60
CA THR A 77 6.19 -10.26 4.62
C THR A 77 7.47 -10.97 4.18
N GLY A 78 8.41 -10.25 3.56
CA GLY A 78 9.57 -10.85 2.87
C GLY A 78 9.15 -11.77 1.72
N ALA A 79 7.92 -11.60 1.20
CA ALA A 79 7.32 -12.47 0.20
C ALA A 79 7.90 -12.25 -1.18
N ASN A 80 8.97 -12.96 -1.50
CA ASN A 80 9.63 -12.82 -2.79
C ASN A 80 8.80 -13.41 -3.94
N GLY A 81 8.25 -12.55 -4.79
CA GLY A 81 7.41 -12.96 -5.93
C GLY A 81 5.92 -13.02 -5.65
N ALA A 82 5.45 -12.42 -4.55
CA ALA A 82 4.02 -12.32 -4.24
C ALA A 82 3.66 -11.04 -3.46
N LEU A 83 2.46 -10.51 -3.72
CA LEU A 83 1.83 -9.53 -2.84
C LEU A 83 0.98 -10.26 -1.81
N VAL A 84 1.21 -9.95 -0.54
CA VAL A 84 0.43 -10.49 0.58
C VAL A 84 -0.38 -9.35 1.20
N PHE A 85 -1.69 -9.35 0.99
CA PHE A 85 -2.58 -8.28 1.47
C PHE A 85 -3.02 -8.48 2.92
N THR A 86 -2.82 -9.68 3.49
CA THR A 86 -3.23 -10.00 4.86
C THR A 86 -2.12 -10.71 5.62
N SER A 87 -1.92 -10.36 6.90
CA SER A 87 -0.84 -10.91 7.72
C SER A 87 -0.95 -12.42 7.96
N ASP A 88 -2.14 -13.00 7.80
CA ASP A 88 -2.41 -14.44 7.85
C ASP A 88 -2.17 -15.17 6.52
N TRP A 89 -1.72 -14.44 5.49
CA TRP A 89 -1.48 -14.95 4.14
C TRP A 89 -2.72 -15.55 3.45
N SER A 90 -3.92 -15.19 3.89
CA SER A 90 -5.17 -15.64 3.25
C SER A 90 -5.41 -15.01 1.88
N GLN A 91 -4.86 -13.81 1.62
CA GLN A 91 -4.98 -13.09 0.35
C GLN A 91 -3.60 -12.84 -0.29
N VAL A 92 -3.26 -13.67 -1.28
CA VAL A 92 -1.95 -13.67 -1.93
C VAL A 92 -2.10 -13.60 -3.44
N LEU A 93 -1.39 -12.65 -4.06
CA LEU A 93 -1.25 -12.51 -5.51
C LEU A 93 0.17 -12.88 -5.93
N GLY A 94 0.34 -13.69 -6.97
CA GLY A 94 1.65 -14.17 -7.42
C GLY A 94 1.99 -15.54 -6.84
N ASN A 95 3.29 -15.86 -6.79
CA ASN A 95 3.79 -17.09 -6.19
C ASN A 95 4.95 -16.75 -5.25
N PRO A 96 4.79 -16.92 -3.93
CA PRO A 96 5.83 -16.55 -2.96
C PRO A 96 7.08 -17.43 -3.04
N ASN A 97 7.06 -18.47 -3.89
CA ASN A 97 8.23 -19.29 -4.18
C ASN A 97 9.00 -18.81 -5.43
N ASN A 98 8.57 -17.73 -6.10
CA ASN A 98 9.17 -17.24 -7.35
C ASN A 98 10.33 -16.26 -7.15
N GLY A 99 10.70 -15.93 -5.92
CA GLY A 99 11.96 -15.26 -5.60
C GLY A 99 12.53 -15.81 -4.31
N THR A 100 13.84 -15.67 -4.11
CA THR A 100 14.52 -16.23 -2.93
C THR A 100 15.24 -15.19 -2.09
N ALA A 101 15.26 -13.92 -2.50
CA ALA A 101 15.95 -12.86 -1.80
C ALA A 101 15.41 -11.48 -2.16
N LEU A 102 15.56 -10.56 -1.19
CA LEU A 102 15.45 -9.12 -1.38
C LEU A 102 16.41 -8.65 -2.47
N LEU A 103 15.89 -7.91 -3.47
CA LEU A 103 16.68 -7.33 -4.54
C LEU A 103 17.18 -5.94 -4.13
N THR A 104 18.47 -5.83 -3.81
CA THR A 104 19.12 -4.56 -3.41
C THR A 104 20.04 -4.00 -4.50
N ASP A 105 20.47 -4.82 -5.45
CA ASP A 105 21.29 -4.45 -6.61
C ASP A 105 21.15 -5.50 -7.73
N GLY A 106 21.27 -5.07 -8.98
CA GLY A 106 21.25 -5.92 -10.16
C GLY A 106 19.87 -6.07 -10.79
N SER A 107 19.61 -7.22 -11.39
CA SER A 107 18.39 -7.47 -12.14
C SER A 107 17.95 -8.93 -12.09
N GLU A 108 16.63 -9.14 -12.04
CA GLU A 108 16.00 -10.45 -11.99
C GLU A 108 14.84 -10.53 -13.00
N THR A 109 14.68 -11.70 -13.63
CA THR A 109 13.52 -11.99 -14.49
C THR A 109 12.45 -12.69 -13.67
N VAL A 110 11.26 -12.11 -13.64
CA VAL A 110 10.13 -12.61 -12.86
C VAL A 110 9.43 -13.72 -13.62
N THR A 111 9.15 -14.80 -12.91
CA THR A 111 8.32 -15.90 -13.44
C THR A 111 6.84 -15.57 -13.24
N PRO A 112 6.01 -15.55 -14.29
CA PRO A 112 4.59 -15.26 -14.14
C PRO A 112 3.81 -16.43 -13.57
N THR A 113 2.64 -16.10 -13.05
CA THR A 113 1.60 -17.05 -12.62
C THR A 113 0.30 -16.73 -13.36
N GLN A 114 -0.56 -17.73 -13.59
CA GLN A 114 -1.89 -17.45 -14.12
C GLN A 114 -2.85 -17.11 -13.00
N ALA A 115 -3.75 -16.16 -13.24
CA ALA A 115 -4.79 -15.77 -12.29
C ALA A 115 -5.63 -16.97 -11.81
N TYR A 116 -5.84 -17.96 -12.69
CA TYR A 116 -6.36 -19.30 -12.38
C TYR A 116 -5.90 -20.31 -13.43
N PRO A 117 -5.86 -21.62 -13.13
CA PRO A 117 -5.57 -22.65 -14.12
C PRO A 117 -6.66 -22.73 -15.21
N PRO A 118 -6.31 -22.94 -16.50
CA PRO A 118 -7.29 -23.02 -17.58
C PRO A 118 -8.41 -24.03 -17.31
N GLY A 119 -9.66 -23.59 -17.46
CA GLY A 119 -10.85 -24.41 -17.21
C GLY A 119 -11.21 -24.60 -15.73
N ARG A 120 -10.50 -23.94 -14.80
CA ARG A 120 -10.74 -24.03 -13.36
C ARG A 120 -10.86 -22.64 -12.70
N PRO A 121 -11.86 -21.81 -13.09
CA PRO A 121 -12.03 -20.45 -12.57
C PRO A 121 -12.30 -20.39 -11.07
N GLN A 122 -12.74 -21.48 -10.45
CA GLN A 122 -12.91 -21.59 -9.00
C GLN A 122 -11.59 -21.59 -8.22
N ASP A 123 -10.46 -21.88 -8.89
CA ASP A 123 -9.12 -21.91 -8.28
C ASP A 123 -8.35 -20.60 -8.57
N ILE A 124 -9.08 -19.48 -8.53
CA ILE A 124 -8.53 -18.14 -8.64
C ILE A 124 -7.58 -17.82 -7.49
N GLN A 125 -6.46 -17.16 -7.79
CA GLN A 125 -5.53 -16.69 -6.75
C GLN A 125 -6.26 -15.79 -5.74
N SER A 126 -6.00 -16.01 -4.45
CA SER A 126 -6.76 -15.34 -3.39
C SER A 126 -6.54 -13.83 -3.33
N GLY A 127 -5.43 -13.32 -3.86
CA GLY A 127 -5.17 -11.88 -3.98
C GLY A 127 -6.17 -11.14 -4.87
N PHE A 128 -6.83 -11.82 -5.83
CA PHE A 128 -7.89 -11.18 -6.62
C PHE A 128 -9.12 -10.82 -5.78
N PHE A 129 -9.34 -11.41 -4.60
CA PHE A 129 -10.41 -11.00 -3.70
C PHE A 129 -10.12 -9.65 -3.03
N ALA A 130 -8.86 -9.38 -2.67
CA ALA A 130 -8.42 -8.08 -2.17
C ALA A 130 -8.63 -6.99 -3.24
N ILE A 131 -8.12 -7.25 -4.44
CA ILE A 131 -8.20 -6.35 -5.61
C ILE A 131 -9.66 -6.10 -6.00
N ALA A 132 -10.50 -7.13 -5.99
CA ALA A 132 -11.93 -7.03 -6.31
C ALA A 132 -12.69 -6.12 -5.34
N GLY A 133 -12.44 -6.25 -4.03
CA GLY A 133 -13.02 -5.37 -3.01
C GLY A 133 -12.66 -3.91 -3.23
N ALA A 134 -11.42 -3.64 -3.63
CA ALA A 134 -10.92 -2.30 -3.92
C ALA A 134 -11.41 -1.72 -5.26
N ALA A 135 -11.51 -2.55 -6.31
CA ALA A 135 -11.96 -2.14 -7.63
C ALA A 135 -13.49 -1.99 -7.74
N GLY A 136 -14.26 -2.63 -6.87
CA GLY A 136 -15.72 -2.70 -6.95
C GLY A 136 -16.22 -3.68 -8.04
N ASN A 137 -15.44 -4.71 -8.34
CA ASN A 137 -15.70 -5.70 -9.38
C ASN A 137 -15.67 -7.13 -8.82
N SER A 138 -16.07 -8.13 -9.61
CA SER A 138 -15.90 -9.53 -9.18
C SER A 138 -14.47 -10.02 -9.40
N PRO A 139 -13.93 -10.91 -8.54
CA PRO A 139 -12.58 -11.48 -8.72
C PRO A 139 -12.39 -12.13 -10.10
N LEU A 140 -13.39 -12.89 -10.57
CA LEU A 140 -13.32 -13.58 -11.85
C LEU A 140 -13.30 -12.61 -13.05
N HIS A 141 -14.04 -11.50 -12.97
CA HIS A 141 -14.02 -10.45 -13.99
C HIS A 141 -12.63 -9.85 -14.13
N LEU A 142 -11.97 -9.57 -13.00
CA LEU A 142 -10.61 -9.03 -12.96
C LEU A 142 -9.55 -10.06 -13.36
N ALA A 143 -9.77 -11.34 -13.09
CA ALA A 143 -8.83 -12.42 -13.43
C ALA A 143 -8.88 -12.88 -14.89
N THR A 144 -9.84 -12.38 -15.67
CA THR A 144 -10.10 -12.84 -17.04
C THR A 144 -9.98 -11.67 -18.01
N ASP A 145 -9.41 -11.88 -19.20
CA ASP A 145 -9.39 -10.88 -20.26
C ASP A 145 -10.68 -10.87 -21.11
N GLY A 146 -10.79 -9.93 -22.06
CA GLY A 146 -11.94 -9.86 -22.98
C GLY A 146 -12.11 -11.07 -23.90
N PHE A 147 -11.10 -11.93 -23.99
CA PHE A 147 -11.13 -13.20 -24.74
C PHE A 147 -11.57 -14.39 -23.88
N GLY A 148 -11.86 -14.18 -22.60
CA GLY A 148 -12.24 -15.24 -21.69
C GLY A 148 -11.05 -16.10 -21.22
N GLN A 149 -9.81 -15.61 -21.36
CA GLN A 149 -8.60 -16.28 -20.90
C GLN A 149 -8.13 -15.70 -19.55
N PRO A 150 -7.48 -16.51 -18.70
CA PRO A 150 -6.88 -16.02 -17.47
C PRO A 150 -5.74 -15.03 -17.78
N ILE A 151 -5.69 -13.95 -17.01
CA ILE A 151 -4.60 -12.98 -17.06
C ILE A 151 -3.35 -13.58 -16.41
N TRP A 152 -2.17 -13.26 -16.96
CA TRP A 152 -0.88 -13.58 -16.37
C TRP A 152 -0.45 -12.46 -15.42
N VAL A 153 0.02 -12.87 -14.24
CA VAL A 153 0.43 -11.99 -13.15
C VAL A 153 1.91 -12.18 -12.89
N TYR A 154 2.64 -11.08 -12.89
CA TYR A 154 4.04 -10.97 -12.53
C TYR A 154 4.10 -10.14 -11.26
N VAL A 155 4.71 -10.68 -10.21
CA VAL A 155 5.02 -9.90 -9.01
C VAL A 155 6.52 -9.98 -8.83
N SER A 156 7.17 -8.84 -8.66
CA SER A 156 8.61 -8.78 -8.43
C SER A 156 9.01 -9.55 -7.16
N PRO A 157 10.30 -9.90 -7.00
CA PRO A 157 10.84 -10.04 -5.65
C PRO A 157 10.61 -8.73 -4.85
N GLU A 158 10.77 -8.80 -3.53
CA GLU A 158 10.82 -7.58 -2.73
C GLU A 158 12.04 -6.77 -3.18
N MET A 159 11.86 -5.47 -3.42
CA MET A 159 12.93 -4.59 -3.87
C MET A 159 13.20 -3.54 -2.79
N GLU A 160 14.48 -3.27 -2.52
CA GLU A 160 14.90 -2.19 -1.63
C GLU A 160 15.47 -1.03 -2.45
N THR A 161 15.08 0.19 -2.09
CA THR A 161 15.73 1.42 -2.53
C THR A 161 15.81 2.42 -1.39
N GLN A 162 16.26 3.64 -1.66
CA GLN A 162 16.35 4.70 -0.66
C GLN A 162 15.34 5.80 -0.97
N TYR A 163 14.69 6.33 0.06
CA TYR A 163 13.84 7.50 -0.01
C TYR A 163 14.17 8.43 1.15
N ASP A 164 14.69 9.62 0.85
CA ASP A 164 15.11 10.62 1.85
C ASP A 164 16.05 10.06 2.93
N GLY A 165 16.93 9.12 2.55
CA GLY A 165 17.88 8.47 3.46
C GLY A 165 17.34 7.27 4.26
N TYR A 166 16.07 6.92 4.07
CA TYR A 166 15.47 5.72 4.65
C TYR A 166 15.38 4.59 3.62
N PRO A 167 15.58 3.32 4.02
CA PRO A 167 15.26 2.21 3.16
C PRO A 167 13.75 2.20 2.86
N LEU A 168 13.41 1.96 1.60
CA LEU A 168 12.05 1.83 1.09
C LEU A 168 11.93 0.46 0.43
N TYR A 169 10.97 -0.33 0.90
CA TYR A 169 10.67 -1.67 0.43
C TYR A 169 9.41 -1.65 -0.41
N TYR A 170 9.40 -2.37 -1.53
CA TYR A 170 8.22 -2.39 -2.40
C TYR A 170 8.21 -3.58 -3.37
N HIS A 171 7.05 -3.81 -3.97
CA HIS A 171 6.84 -4.77 -5.05
C HIS A 171 6.22 -4.13 -6.29
N ASP A 172 6.72 -4.47 -7.47
CA ASP A 172 6.09 -4.09 -8.74
C ASP A 172 5.25 -5.24 -9.29
N VAL A 173 4.08 -4.91 -9.84
CA VAL A 173 3.16 -5.89 -10.42
C VAL A 173 2.95 -5.63 -11.90
N GLY A 174 3.15 -6.67 -12.70
CA GLY A 174 2.82 -6.70 -14.12
C GLY A 174 1.63 -7.60 -14.40
N PHE A 175 0.74 -7.15 -15.27
CA PHE A 175 -0.36 -7.94 -15.82
C PHE A 175 -0.19 -8.08 -17.33
N LEU A 176 -0.50 -9.27 -17.85
CA LEU A 176 -0.44 -9.55 -19.28
C LEU A 176 -1.64 -10.39 -19.72
N SER A 177 -2.29 -9.94 -20.79
CA SER A 177 -3.19 -10.76 -21.61
C SER A 177 -2.45 -11.18 -22.87
N THR A 178 -2.56 -12.46 -23.22
CA THR A 178 -2.01 -13.04 -24.46
C THR A 178 -2.88 -12.74 -25.69
N ASN A 179 -3.76 -11.74 -25.62
CA ASN A 179 -4.61 -11.26 -26.71
C ASN A 179 -5.36 -12.40 -27.44
N GLY A 180 -6.01 -13.28 -26.67
CA GLY A 180 -6.77 -14.41 -27.19
C GLY A 180 -5.95 -15.58 -27.73
N ALA A 181 -4.63 -15.62 -27.48
CA ALA A 181 -3.82 -16.78 -27.83
C ALA A 181 -4.40 -18.07 -27.19
N PRO A 182 -4.29 -19.23 -27.86
CA PRO A 182 -4.77 -20.49 -27.32
C PRO A 182 -4.14 -20.78 -25.95
N GLY A 183 -4.88 -21.39 -25.02
CA GLY A 183 -4.39 -21.64 -23.65
C GLY A 183 -3.14 -22.51 -23.47
N LYS A 184 -2.50 -22.98 -24.55
CA LYS A 184 -1.18 -23.64 -24.54
C LYS A 184 -0.02 -22.66 -24.81
N VAL A 185 -0.32 -21.46 -25.30
CA VAL A 185 0.64 -20.38 -25.49
C VAL A 185 0.87 -19.73 -24.14
N THR A 186 2.12 -19.72 -23.71
CA THR A 186 2.55 -19.02 -22.50
C THR A 186 3.34 -17.76 -22.88
N PRO A 187 3.43 -16.76 -21.99
CA PRO A 187 4.21 -15.56 -22.26
C PRO A 187 5.67 -15.89 -22.62
N ALA A 188 6.25 -16.90 -21.94
CA ALA A 188 7.60 -17.37 -22.23
C ALA A 188 7.73 -17.92 -23.65
N THR A 189 6.73 -18.65 -24.17
CA THR A 189 6.75 -19.14 -25.56
C THR A 189 6.61 -18.02 -26.60
N GLN A 190 6.08 -16.86 -26.21
CA GLN A 190 6.01 -15.65 -27.03
C GLN A 190 7.28 -14.79 -26.92
N GLY A 191 8.22 -15.17 -26.04
CA GLY A 191 9.43 -14.41 -25.75
C GLY A 191 9.19 -13.18 -24.89
N VAL A 192 8.07 -13.14 -24.15
CA VAL A 192 7.81 -12.07 -23.18
C VAL A 192 8.63 -12.28 -21.92
N THR A 193 9.34 -11.24 -21.50
CA THR A 193 10.00 -11.19 -20.20
C THR A 193 9.51 -10.00 -19.39
N TYR A 194 9.46 -10.17 -18.07
CA TYR A 194 9.26 -9.09 -17.12
C TYR A 194 10.51 -9.04 -16.24
N THR A 195 11.25 -7.95 -16.34
CA THR A 195 12.57 -7.82 -15.73
C THR A 195 12.54 -6.67 -14.75
N CYS A 196 12.91 -6.97 -13.52
CA CYS A 196 13.07 -6.03 -12.42
C CYS A 196 14.53 -5.69 -12.25
N SER A 197 14.83 -4.45 -11.92
CA SER A 197 16.20 -4.01 -11.67
C SER A 197 16.25 -2.95 -10.58
N VAL A 198 17.30 -3.02 -9.77
CA VAL A 198 17.65 -2.05 -8.74
C VAL A 198 19.07 -1.61 -9.00
N ASN A 199 19.31 -0.31 -9.09
CA ASN A 199 20.64 0.27 -9.19
C ASN A 199 20.81 1.36 -8.12
N PRO A 200 21.43 1.03 -6.97
CA PRO A 200 21.56 1.96 -5.86
C PRO A 200 22.46 3.15 -6.20
N SER A 201 23.36 3.03 -7.18
CA SER A 201 24.25 4.14 -7.59
C SER A 201 23.53 5.24 -8.39
N THR A 202 22.39 4.91 -8.98
CA THR A 202 21.60 5.83 -9.80
C THR A 202 20.20 6.09 -9.25
N GLU A 203 19.86 5.46 -8.12
CA GLU A 203 18.51 5.46 -7.53
C GLU A 203 17.42 5.02 -8.54
N GLN A 204 17.81 4.18 -9.51
CA GLN A 204 16.88 3.62 -10.50
C GLN A 204 16.39 2.27 -10.02
N SER A 205 15.08 2.09 -9.97
CA SER A 205 14.46 0.91 -9.40
C SER A 205 13.11 0.66 -10.08
N GLY A 206 12.79 -0.59 -10.38
CA GLY A 206 11.48 -0.99 -10.91
C GLY A 206 11.55 -2.09 -11.98
N CYS A 207 10.38 -2.44 -12.52
CA CYS A 207 10.24 -3.52 -13.49
C CYS A 207 9.66 -3.07 -14.84
N SER A 208 10.02 -3.80 -15.90
CA SER A 208 9.55 -3.51 -17.26
C SER A 208 9.27 -4.78 -18.07
N PHE A 209 8.30 -4.69 -18.97
CA PHE A 209 8.01 -5.72 -19.95
C PHE A 209 8.90 -5.55 -21.18
N GLN A 210 9.50 -6.66 -21.62
CA GLN A 210 9.99 -6.80 -22.98
C GLN A 210 9.04 -7.75 -23.71
N LEU A 211 8.24 -7.19 -24.61
CA LEU A 211 7.33 -7.97 -25.45
C LEU A 211 8.15 -8.61 -26.58
N GLY A 212 8.11 -9.94 -26.68
CA GLY A 212 8.86 -10.66 -27.71
C GLY A 212 8.43 -10.29 -29.13
N THR A 213 9.22 -10.71 -30.12
CA THR A 213 9.00 -10.38 -31.55
C THR A 213 8.12 -11.37 -32.30
N HIS A 214 7.53 -12.38 -31.62
CA HIS A 214 6.80 -13.44 -32.31
C HIS A 214 5.37 -13.05 -32.69
N GLY A 215 5.12 -12.91 -34.00
CA GLY A 215 3.83 -13.29 -34.61
C GLY A 215 2.73 -12.23 -34.76
N GLY A 216 2.95 -10.97 -34.38
CA GLY A 216 2.04 -9.88 -34.72
C GLY A 216 0.72 -9.81 -33.92
N GLN A 217 0.56 -10.62 -32.86
CA GLN A 217 -0.44 -10.36 -31.82
C GLN A 217 0.24 -9.52 -30.74
N HIS A 218 -0.29 -8.31 -30.50
CA HIS A 218 0.22 -7.45 -29.45
C HIS A 218 -0.34 -7.95 -28.12
N ASP A 219 0.52 -8.49 -27.26
CA ASP A 219 0.16 -8.72 -25.87
C ASP A 219 -0.20 -7.38 -25.22
N LEU A 220 -1.29 -7.37 -24.47
CA LEU A 220 -1.71 -6.19 -23.73
C LEU A 220 -1.15 -6.30 -22.32
N VAL A 221 -0.39 -5.28 -21.91
CA VAL A 221 0.27 -5.25 -20.61
C VAL A 221 -0.12 -4.03 -19.80
N ALA A 222 -0.08 -4.19 -18.48
CA ALA A 222 -0.24 -3.10 -17.54
C ALA A 222 0.67 -3.31 -16.34
N ASN A 223 1.25 -2.21 -15.83
CA ASN A 223 2.15 -2.24 -14.67
C ASN A 223 1.59 -1.39 -13.53
N VAL A 224 1.85 -1.85 -12.32
CA VAL A 224 1.67 -1.12 -11.07
C VAL A 224 3.04 -1.01 -10.42
N SER A 225 3.48 0.23 -10.20
CA SER A 225 4.73 0.47 -9.48
C SER A 225 4.44 0.55 -7.99
N GLY A 226 5.00 -0.38 -7.21
CA GLY A 226 4.95 -0.33 -5.75
C GLY A 226 5.76 0.85 -5.22
N TYR A 227 6.90 1.15 -5.86
CA TYR A 227 7.73 2.31 -5.52
C TYR A 227 6.91 3.60 -5.53
N ALA A 228 6.08 3.81 -6.56
CA ALA A 228 5.27 5.02 -6.65
C ALA A 228 4.21 5.11 -5.53
N ILE A 229 3.72 3.98 -5.03
CA ILE A 229 2.76 3.92 -3.91
C ILE A 229 3.50 4.22 -2.60
N GLU A 230 4.54 3.45 -2.29
CA GLU A 230 5.32 3.61 -1.07
C GLU A 230 5.99 4.98 -0.99
N ALA A 231 6.59 5.47 -2.07
CA ALA A 231 7.20 6.80 -2.09
C ALA A 231 6.18 7.91 -1.78
N HIS A 232 4.91 7.74 -2.19
CA HIS A 232 3.85 8.67 -1.85
C HIS A 232 3.52 8.61 -0.34
N LEU A 233 3.42 7.43 0.24
CA LEU A 233 3.16 7.21 1.67
C LEU A 233 4.30 7.71 2.55
N TYR A 234 5.55 7.49 2.15
CA TYR A 234 6.74 8.08 2.79
C TYR A 234 6.70 9.60 2.73
N GLN A 235 6.43 10.17 1.56
CA GLN A 235 6.36 11.61 1.39
C GLN A 235 5.31 12.24 2.31
N GLU A 236 4.10 11.66 2.34
CA GLU A 236 3.00 12.12 3.19
C GLU A 236 3.37 12.04 4.67
N THR A 237 3.95 10.91 5.09
CA THR A 237 4.37 10.68 6.47
C THR A 237 5.44 11.69 6.89
N LEU A 238 6.51 11.85 6.12
CA LEU A 238 7.60 12.79 6.44
C LEU A 238 7.11 14.24 6.45
N GLN A 239 6.18 14.62 5.55
CA GLN A 239 5.58 15.95 5.57
C GLN A 239 4.76 16.19 6.84
N ARG A 240 3.94 15.22 7.26
CA ARG A 240 3.18 15.30 8.51
C ARG A 240 4.09 15.33 9.73
N MET A 241 5.09 14.45 9.81
CA MET A 241 6.07 14.42 10.90
C MET A 241 6.76 15.78 11.07
N ARG A 242 7.23 16.38 9.98
CA ARG A 242 7.84 17.73 9.97
C ARG A 242 6.89 18.81 10.46
N ALA A 243 5.60 18.72 10.10
CA ALA A 243 4.59 19.66 10.56
C ALA A 243 4.33 19.52 12.07
N VAL A 244 4.22 18.28 12.58
CA VAL A 244 4.07 17.98 14.00
C VAL A 244 5.30 18.42 14.78
N ALA A 245 6.50 18.08 14.32
CA ALA A 245 7.77 18.47 14.93
C ALA A 245 7.90 20.00 15.04
N LYS A 246 7.51 20.73 13.99
CA LYS A 246 7.48 22.20 14.00
C LYS A 246 6.47 22.76 15.01
N ALA A 247 5.27 22.17 15.09
CA ALA A 247 4.28 22.59 16.08
C ALA A 247 4.77 22.32 17.51
N TYR A 248 5.43 21.19 17.73
CA TYR A 248 5.99 20.82 19.03
C TYR A 248 7.16 21.73 19.45
N ALA A 249 8.03 22.10 18.51
CA ALA A 249 9.05 23.13 18.74
C ALA A 249 8.43 24.48 19.14
N GLY A 250 7.33 24.87 18.49
CA GLY A 250 6.58 26.08 18.83
C GLY A 250 5.96 26.02 20.23
N TYR A 251 5.46 24.85 20.64
CA TYR A 251 4.97 24.60 21.99
C TYR A 251 6.10 24.80 23.02
N PHE A 252 7.26 24.16 22.82
CA PHE A 252 8.43 24.32 23.69
C PHE A 252 8.79 25.80 23.89
N THR A 253 8.96 26.55 22.79
CA THR A 253 9.31 27.98 22.88
C THR A 253 8.23 28.79 23.58
N THR A 254 6.95 28.46 23.39
CA THR A 254 5.84 29.15 24.07
C THR A 254 5.91 28.92 25.58
N GLN A 255 6.17 27.69 26.03
CA GLN A 255 6.31 27.36 27.44
C GLN A 255 7.53 28.04 28.06
N TYR A 256 8.68 28.03 27.38
CA TYR A 256 9.88 28.78 27.82
C TYR A 256 9.60 30.28 27.98
N LEU A 257 8.91 30.90 27.02
CA LEU A 257 8.58 32.33 27.09
C LEU A 257 7.53 32.65 28.17
N ALA A 258 6.65 31.70 28.49
CA ALA A 258 5.66 31.82 29.55
C ALA A 258 6.28 31.65 30.95
N ASN A 259 7.39 30.90 31.05
CA ASN A 259 8.16 30.78 32.28
C ASN A 259 8.79 32.14 32.64
N THR A 260 8.43 32.68 33.80
CA THR A 260 8.89 34.03 34.23
C THR A 260 10.39 34.11 34.50
N THR A 261 11.03 33.01 34.90
CA THR A 261 12.48 32.96 35.14
C THR A 261 13.25 32.66 33.87
N ARG A 262 12.57 32.17 32.81
CA ARG A 262 13.18 31.80 31.53
C ARG A 262 14.36 30.86 31.73
N ASP A 263 14.16 29.87 32.59
CA ASP A 263 15.19 28.92 32.99
C ASP A 263 15.51 28.00 31.81
N VAL A 264 16.79 27.95 31.41
CA VAL A 264 17.27 27.14 30.29
C VAL A 264 17.59 25.70 30.72
N ASP A 265 17.64 25.46 32.03
CA ASP A 265 17.83 24.13 32.60
C ASP A 265 16.51 23.38 32.75
N ILE A 266 15.37 23.98 32.36
CA ILE A 266 14.06 23.30 32.33
C ILE A 266 13.82 22.73 30.92
N ASP A 267 13.39 21.48 30.87
CA ASP A 267 12.79 20.88 29.69
C ASP A 267 11.31 21.23 29.60
N TYR A 268 10.95 21.89 28.49
CA TYR A 268 9.61 22.38 28.19
C TYR A 268 8.85 21.49 27.19
N PHE A 269 9.38 20.34 26.78
CA PHE A 269 8.66 19.40 25.93
C PHE A 269 7.54 18.68 26.69
N ALA A 270 7.81 18.29 27.94
CA ALA A 270 6.92 17.43 28.71
C ALA A 270 6.73 17.91 30.15
N ASN A 271 5.73 17.37 30.81
CA ASN A 271 5.54 17.52 32.24
C ASN A 271 6.36 16.49 33.03
N ILE A 272 6.43 16.70 34.34
CA ILE A 272 7.06 15.80 35.29
C ILE A 272 6.44 14.39 35.30
N ASP A 273 7.26 13.37 35.04
CA ASP A 273 6.88 12.01 35.40
C ASP A 273 6.98 11.81 36.93
N THR A 274 5.83 11.62 37.56
CA THR A 274 5.75 11.37 39.02
C THR A 274 6.02 9.91 39.38
N ALA A 275 6.10 9.01 38.39
CA ALA A 275 6.26 7.58 38.56
C ALA A 275 7.54 7.06 37.90
N TRP A 276 8.65 7.26 38.61
CA TRP A 276 9.88 6.46 38.53
C TRP A 276 10.41 6.12 37.13
N ASP A 277 10.90 7.14 36.41
CA ASP A 277 11.63 6.97 35.14
C ASP A 277 13.08 7.56 35.14
N GLY A 278 13.52 8.15 36.25
CA GLY A 278 14.87 8.73 36.31
C GLY A 278 15.95 7.76 36.82
N CYS A 279 17.03 7.53 36.05
CA CYS A 279 18.30 7.04 36.63
C CYS A 279 19.18 8.16 37.22
N GLY A 280 18.60 9.34 37.50
CA GLY A 280 19.30 10.41 38.22
C GLY A 280 19.86 9.89 39.56
N PRO A 281 20.94 10.49 40.10
CA PRO A 281 21.80 9.90 41.13
C PRO A 281 21.14 9.46 42.46
N ASP A 282 19.83 9.67 42.67
CA ASP A 282 19.08 9.19 43.84
C ASP A 282 17.62 8.76 43.49
N GLY A 283 17.29 8.49 42.22
CA GLY A 283 15.92 8.12 41.81
C GLY A 283 14.86 9.22 42.00
N GLN A 284 15.29 10.48 42.17
CA GLN A 284 14.42 11.66 42.40
C GLN A 284 14.91 12.96 41.72
N GLY A 285 16.01 12.91 40.94
CA GLY A 285 16.84 14.10 40.67
C GLY A 285 16.49 14.99 39.47
N GLY A 286 15.83 14.48 38.42
CA GLY A 286 15.57 15.27 37.20
C GLY A 286 14.25 16.06 37.24
N ASN A 287 13.34 15.73 38.16
CA ASN A 287 12.00 16.31 38.23
C ASN A 287 11.97 17.83 38.45
N ALA A 288 13.01 18.40 39.07
CA ALA A 288 13.12 19.84 39.27
C ALA A 288 13.39 20.61 37.96
N TYR A 289 13.82 19.90 36.92
CA TYR A 289 14.19 20.42 35.61
C TYR A 289 13.13 20.10 34.54
N MET A 290 11.93 19.65 34.94
CA MET A 290 10.80 19.42 34.03
C MET A 290 9.78 20.54 34.16
N ASP A 291 9.10 20.89 33.06
CA ASP A 291 8.05 21.89 33.07
C ASP A 291 6.75 21.37 33.73
N THR A 292 6.58 21.68 35.02
CA THR A 292 5.37 21.34 35.78
C THR A 292 4.07 21.99 35.25
N SER A 293 4.17 22.97 34.34
CA SER A 293 3.01 23.62 33.71
C SER A 293 2.62 22.99 32.38
N SER A 294 3.47 22.12 31.81
CA SER A 294 3.17 21.40 30.58
C SER A 294 1.99 20.45 30.79
N THR A 295 1.08 20.42 29.82
CA THR A 295 -0.02 19.46 29.75
C THR A 295 0.35 18.20 28.97
N ILE A 296 1.50 18.18 28.31
CA ILE A 296 2.00 17.03 27.55
C ILE A 296 2.70 16.08 28.53
N PRO A 297 2.27 14.82 28.66
CA PRO A 297 2.95 13.86 29.51
C PRO A 297 4.33 13.50 28.95
N ASN A 298 5.27 13.18 29.84
CA ASN A 298 6.53 12.56 29.47
C ASN A 298 6.27 11.14 28.93
N SER A 299 6.95 10.70 27.88
CA SER A 299 6.91 9.32 27.44
C SER A 299 7.84 8.46 28.32
N GLY A 300 7.31 7.78 29.34
CA GLY A 300 8.10 7.01 30.31
C GLY A 300 7.27 5.94 31.01
N ASN A 301 7.89 4.91 31.61
CA ASN A 301 7.16 3.80 32.26
C ASN A 301 6.52 4.21 33.61
N GLY A 302 5.43 4.99 33.59
CA GLY A 302 4.86 5.60 34.81
C GLY A 302 3.36 5.88 34.81
N SER A 303 2.79 6.27 35.97
CA SER A 303 1.37 6.60 36.15
C SER A 303 0.91 7.87 35.42
N ASN A 304 1.85 8.71 34.98
CA ASN A 304 1.60 9.85 34.09
C ASN A 304 2.41 9.74 32.78
N GLY A 305 3.22 8.68 32.64
CA GLY A 305 4.07 8.45 31.49
C GLY A 305 3.41 7.45 30.54
N GLY A 306 3.51 7.68 29.24
CA GLY A 306 2.92 6.80 28.23
C GLY A 306 3.39 5.35 28.35
N PRO A 307 2.75 4.40 27.63
CA PRO A 307 3.29 3.05 27.55
C PRO A 307 4.74 3.20 27.08
N GLY A 308 5.73 2.74 27.86
CA GLY A 308 7.16 2.89 27.52
C GLY A 308 7.59 2.07 26.31
N PHE A 309 6.66 1.78 25.40
CA PHE A 309 6.80 1.13 24.13
C PHE A 309 5.75 1.77 23.21
N ALA A 310 6.18 2.67 22.32
CA ALA A 310 5.33 3.01 21.20
C ALA A 310 5.37 1.80 20.26
N PHE A 311 4.32 0.99 20.35
CA PHE A 311 4.11 -0.06 19.38
C PHE A 311 3.83 0.60 18.01
N PRO A 312 4.34 0.04 16.91
CA PRO A 312 3.75 0.30 15.61
C PRO A 312 2.29 -0.17 15.65
N GLY A 313 1.36 0.79 15.68
CA GLY A 313 -0.01 0.55 15.27
C GLY A 313 -0.99 0.14 16.36
N GLU A 314 -1.31 1.07 17.26
CA GLU A 314 -2.73 1.36 17.39
C GLU A 314 -3.21 1.89 16.04
N SER A 315 -4.07 1.12 15.38
CA SER A 315 -4.91 1.69 14.33
C SER A 315 -5.72 2.86 14.94
N PRO A 316 -6.18 3.83 14.13
CA PRO A 316 -7.11 4.88 14.57
C PRO A 316 -8.33 4.32 15.34
N ASP A 317 -8.67 3.05 15.09
CA ASP A 317 -9.77 2.33 15.72
C ASP A 317 -9.41 1.64 17.05
N GLY A 318 -8.16 1.74 17.51
CA GLY A 318 -7.68 1.20 18.79
C GLY A 318 -7.37 -0.30 18.79
N ASP A 319 -7.38 -0.95 17.63
CA ASP A 319 -6.95 -2.34 17.49
C ASP A 319 -5.42 -2.44 17.47
N ASN A 320 -4.88 -3.31 18.33
CA ASN A 320 -3.45 -3.63 18.40
C ASN A 320 -3.04 -4.47 17.17
N VAL A 321 -2.21 -3.91 16.30
CA VAL A 321 -1.56 -4.69 15.24
C VAL A 321 -0.24 -5.25 15.77
N THR A 322 -0.17 -6.58 15.96
CA THR A 322 1.06 -7.22 16.45
C THR A 322 2.12 -7.25 15.35
N TYR A 323 3.12 -6.37 15.43
CA TYR A 323 4.32 -6.44 14.60
C TYR A 323 5.49 -7.06 15.39
N TYR A 324 6.06 -8.15 14.89
CA TYR A 324 7.20 -8.84 15.50
C TYR A 324 8.51 -8.18 15.04
N GLY A 325 9.22 -7.48 15.93
CA GLY A 325 10.59 -7.02 15.64
C GLY A 325 11.11 -5.80 16.41
N ALA A 326 10.25 -5.00 17.05
CA ALA A 326 10.67 -3.77 17.71
C ALA A 326 10.91 -3.96 19.22
N ASP A 327 11.98 -4.64 19.61
CA ASP A 327 12.46 -4.70 21.00
C ASP A 327 13.07 -3.35 21.49
N GLY A 328 12.79 -2.23 20.82
CA GLY A 328 13.80 -1.18 20.65
C GLY A 328 13.46 0.26 21.01
N LEU A 329 12.22 0.62 21.33
CA LEU A 329 11.88 2.02 21.66
C LEU A 329 11.28 2.09 23.06
N ASN A 330 12.16 2.22 24.04
CA ASN A 330 11.76 2.66 25.37
C ASN A 330 11.28 4.11 25.29
N ASP A 331 10.40 4.51 26.20
CA ASP A 331 10.10 5.91 26.46
C ASP A 331 9.59 6.66 25.21
N THR A 332 8.66 6.03 24.49
CA THR A 332 7.91 6.63 23.37
C THR A 332 6.44 6.30 23.55
N GLN A 333 5.53 7.24 23.27
CA GLN A 333 4.09 7.04 23.40
C GLN A 333 3.33 7.43 22.12
N PRO A 334 2.13 6.89 21.84
CA PRO A 334 1.29 7.38 20.75
C PRO A 334 0.95 8.87 20.92
N ALA A 335 0.90 9.63 19.83
CA ALA A 335 0.54 11.06 19.88
C ALA A 335 -0.88 11.35 20.43
N THR A 336 -1.75 10.33 20.49
CA THR A 336 -3.12 10.41 21.03
C THR A 336 -3.21 9.97 22.50
N TRP A 337 -2.09 9.61 23.12
CA TRP A 337 -2.05 9.15 24.51
C TRP A 337 -2.61 10.19 25.50
N ASP A 338 -3.02 9.69 26.67
CA ASP A 338 -3.56 10.47 27.79
C ASP A 338 -4.68 11.44 27.38
N ASN A 339 -5.76 10.88 26.82
CA ASN A 339 -6.91 11.66 26.34
C ASN A 339 -6.51 12.74 25.32
N ASN A 340 -5.63 12.40 24.38
CA ASN A 340 -5.15 13.31 23.34
C ASN A 340 -4.38 14.52 23.88
N ALA A 341 -3.73 14.41 25.04
CA ALA A 341 -3.04 15.53 25.69
C ALA A 341 -2.03 16.22 24.77
N PHE A 342 -1.21 15.43 24.05
CA PHE A 342 -0.26 15.95 23.08
C PHE A 342 -0.96 16.71 21.95
N ILE A 343 -1.80 16.06 21.13
CA ILE A 343 -2.44 16.75 19.99
C ILE A 343 -3.32 17.93 20.41
N ASN A 344 -4.01 17.88 21.55
CA ASN A 344 -4.80 18.99 22.07
C ASN A 344 -3.92 20.20 22.42
N SER A 345 -2.75 19.96 23.02
CA SER A 345 -1.80 21.01 23.40
C SER A 345 -1.19 21.72 22.19
N LEU A 346 -1.04 20.99 21.07
CA LEU A 346 -0.52 21.52 19.82
C LEU A 346 -1.61 22.05 18.88
N GLY A 347 -2.90 21.87 19.22
CA GLY A 347 -4.02 22.24 18.34
C GLY A 347 -4.10 21.38 17.08
N LEU A 348 -3.67 20.12 17.15
CA LEU A 348 -3.67 19.14 16.08
C LEU A 348 -4.88 18.21 16.18
N SER A 349 -5.22 17.59 15.05
CA SER A 349 -6.18 16.49 14.95
C SER A 349 -5.46 15.14 14.87
N GLU A 350 -6.19 14.05 15.10
CA GLU A 350 -5.67 12.70 14.92
C GLU A 350 -5.12 12.44 13.50
N SER A 351 -5.79 12.99 12.48
CA SER A 351 -5.32 12.90 11.09
C SER A 351 -3.99 13.62 10.84
N ASP A 352 -3.63 14.62 11.65
CA ASP A 352 -2.35 15.31 11.53
C ASP A 352 -1.18 14.45 12.05
N VAL A 353 -1.47 13.51 12.96
CA VAL A 353 -0.51 12.59 13.58
C VAL A 353 -0.68 11.14 13.11
N THR A 354 -1.38 10.93 11.99
CA THR A 354 -1.50 9.61 11.35
C THR A 354 -0.56 9.56 10.15
N SER A 355 0.25 8.50 10.04
CA SER A 355 1.15 8.27 8.91
C SER A 355 0.38 8.01 7.61
N GLY A 356 1.07 8.00 6.48
CA GLY A 356 0.48 7.60 5.19
C GLY A 356 -0.08 6.18 5.23
N TRP A 357 0.54 5.29 6.01
CA TRP A 357 0.07 3.91 6.20
C TRP A 357 -1.12 3.79 7.18
N GLY A 358 -1.65 4.90 7.68
CA GLY A 358 -2.82 4.89 8.55
C GLY A 358 -2.51 4.57 10.02
N PHE A 359 -1.25 4.65 10.47
CA PHE A 359 -0.87 4.40 11.86
C PHE A 359 -0.52 5.68 12.60
N LEU A 360 -0.82 5.72 13.90
CA LEU A 360 -0.47 6.86 14.74
C LEU A 360 1.05 7.02 14.88
N MET A 361 1.51 8.26 14.85
CA MET A 361 2.89 8.64 15.12
C MET A 361 3.20 8.52 16.62
N GLY A 362 4.46 8.20 16.91
CA GLY A 362 5.03 8.20 18.25
C GLY A 362 5.58 9.58 18.62
N VAL A 363 5.49 9.90 19.91
CA VAL A 363 6.14 11.04 20.56
C VAL A 363 7.15 10.47 21.54
N ALA A 364 8.41 10.82 21.33
CA ALA A 364 9.56 10.42 22.12
C ALA A 364 10.12 11.66 22.80
N ASN A 365 9.71 11.91 24.04
CA ASN A 365 10.04 13.09 24.84
C ASN A 365 10.43 12.70 26.27
N GLY A 366 11.16 11.58 26.38
CA GLY A 366 11.47 10.93 27.65
C GLY A 366 12.89 10.38 27.73
N PRO A 367 13.34 10.01 28.93
CA PRO A 367 14.75 9.90 29.32
C PRO A 367 15.60 8.87 28.57
N ASN A 368 14.98 7.87 27.96
CA ASN A 368 15.67 6.85 27.17
C ASN A 368 15.09 6.70 25.76
N ALA A 369 14.36 7.71 25.27
CA ALA A 369 13.72 7.66 23.97
C ALA A 369 14.78 7.61 22.84
N PRO A 370 14.85 6.54 22.04
CA PRO A 370 15.81 6.43 20.95
C PRO A 370 15.30 7.10 19.68
N SER A 371 16.21 7.68 18.90
CA SER A 371 15.97 8.00 17.50
C SER A 371 16.35 6.84 16.56
N PHE A 372 16.02 6.99 15.28
CA PHE A 372 16.47 6.08 14.21
C PHE A 372 18.00 5.99 14.06
N ASP A 373 18.76 7.06 14.34
CA ASP A 373 20.23 7.08 14.21
C ASP A 373 20.97 6.73 15.51
N ASN A 374 20.26 6.18 16.50
CA ASN A 374 20.73 5.95 17.87
C ASN A 374 21.17 7.26 18.58
N THR A 375 20.72 8.43 18.12
CA THR A 375 20.74 9.61 18.97
C THR A 375 19.69 9.42 20.05
N ILE A 376 20.11 9.62 21.29
CA ILE A 376 19.23 9.47 22.45
C ILE A 376 18.75 10.86 22.82
N ASP A 377 17.49 10.93 23.24
CA ASP A 377 16.90 12.14 23.72
C ASP A 377 17.74 12.80 24.83
N ARG A 378 17.90 14.11 24.72
CA ARG A 378 18.42 14.96 25.78
C ARG A 378 17.26 15.36 26.65
N ASP A 379 17.19 14.72 27.82
CA ASP A 379 16.16 14.88 28.82
C ASP A 379 16.84 14.96 30.22
N PRO A 380 16.41 15.85 31.13
CA PRO A 380 16.95 15.95 32.49
C PRO A 380 16.89 14.67 33.34
N LEU A 381 15.98 13.76 33.00
CA LEU A 381 15.77 12.45 33.63
C LEU A 381 16.65 11.36 33.00
N SER A 382 17.34 11.64 31.89
CA SER A 382 18.11 10.64 31.14
C SER A 382 19.11 9.89 32.02
N CYS A 383 19.23 8.58 31.81
CA CYS A 383 20.18 7.75 32.54
C CYS A 383 21.65 8.05 32.18
N ASN A 384 21.88 8.75 31.07
CA ASN A 384 23.18 9.23 30.68
C ASN A 384 23.34 10.71 31.09
N SER A 385 24.19 10.98 32.09
CA SER A 385 24.47 12.34 32.56
C SER A 385 24.92 13.33 31.47
N ASN A 386 25.44 12.86 30.33
CA ASN A 386 25.80 13.74 29.20
C ASN A 386 24.59 14.26 28.40
N LEU A 387 23.41 13.69 28.64
CA LEU A 387 22.15 14.02 27.99
C LEU A 387 21.22 14.85 28.89
N GLN A 388 21.55 14.99 30.18
CA GLN A 388 20.75 15.74 31.17
C GLN A 388 20.90 17.27 31.06
N SER A 389 21.68 17.78 30.11
CA SER A 389 21.94 19.21 29.95
C SER A 389 21.42 19.73 28.61
N PRO A 390 20.95 20.99 28.57
CA PRO A 390 20.42 21.60 27.37
C PRO A 390 21.45 21.70 26.22
N PRO A 391 21.00 21.82 24.96
CA PRO A 391 19.59 21.91 24.57
C PRO A 391 18.88 20.55 24.67
N TYR A 392 17.69 20.55 25.28
CA TYR A 392 16.85 19.36 25.36
C TYR A 392 16.25 19.06 23.99
N THR A 393 15.92 17.80 23.76
CA THR A 393 15.40 17.33 22.48
C THR A 393 14.08 16.59 22.67
N ALA A 394 13.44 16.26 21.55
CA ALA A 394 12.36 15.30 21.49
C ALA A 394 12.32 14.75 20.05
N PHE A 395 11.57 13.68 19.82
CA PHE A 395 11.40 13.10 18.49
C PHE A 395 9.93 12.85 18.17
N ILE A 396 9.59 13.05 16.90
CA ILE A 396 8.39 12.48 16.30
C ILE A 396 8.83 11.25 15.53
N LEU A 397 8.16 10.13 15.78
CA LEU A 397 8.49 8.82 15.22
C LEU A 397 7.32 8.29 14.39
N ALA A 398 7.64 7.56 13.31
CA ALA A 398 6.64 6.81 12.55
C ALA A 398 7.25 5.51 12.04
N TRP A 399 6.42 4.50 11.80
CA TRP A 399 6.86 3.23 11.24
C TRP A 399 6.42 3.13 9.79
N ALA A 400 7.37 2.72 8.96
CA ALA A 400 7.17 2.29 7.59
C ALA A 400 7.30 0.75 7.52
N PRO A 401 6.95 0.13 6.38
CA PRO A 401 7.07 -1.33 6.20
C PRO A 401 8.48 -1.86 6.54
N ASN A 402 8.58 -3.16 6.84
CA ASN A 402 9.82 -3.81 7.30
C ASN A 402 10.46 -3.18 8.56
N ALA A 403 9.63 -2.68 9.49
CA ALA A 403 10.04 -2.06 10.75
C ALA A 403 10.99 -0.86 10.58
N VAL A 404 10.92 -0.16 9.43
CA VAL A 404 11.73 1.02 9.21
C VAL A 404 11.20 2.16 10.09
N LEU A 405 12.01 2.59 11.05
CA LEU A 405 11.69 3.71 11.92
C LEU A 405 12.05 5.03 11.24
N LEU A 406 11.05 5.85 10.97
CA LEU A 406 11.22 7.24 10.57
C LEU A 406 11.32 8.10 11.83
N SER A 407 12.16 9.13 11.81
CA SER A 407 12.38 9.99 12.96
C SER A 407 12.63 11.43 12.54
N ASP A 408 11.96 12.38 13.19
CA ASP A 408 12.22 13.81 13.06
C ASP A 408 12.59 14.39 14.43
N SER A 409 13.80 14.92 14.54
CA SER A 409 14.36 15.44 15.79
C SER A 409 13.96 16.89 16.02
N ILE A 410 13.58 17.21 17.24
CA ILE A 410 13.23 18.55 17.68
C ILE A 410 14.26 19.00 18.70
N VAL A 411 14.76 20.22 18.56
CA VAL A 411 15.69 20.83 19.52
C VAL A 411 15.00 22.04 20.15
N GLY A 412 14.93 22.05 21.48
CA GLY A 412 14.35 23.15 22.23
C GLY A 412 15.01 24.48 21.90
N THR A 413 14.20 25.52 21.63
CA THR A 413 14.68 26.88 21.37
C THR A 413 14.28 27.79 22.52
N TYR A 414 15.30 28.26 23.26
CA TYR A 414 15.22 29.20 24.37
C TYR A 414 15.24 30.65 23.85
#